data_AF-A0A9P5S3N3-F1
#
_entry.id   AF-A0A9P5S3N3-F1
#
_cell.length_a   1.000
_cell.length_b   1.000
_cell.length_c   1.000
_cell.angle_alpha   90.00
_cell.angle_beta   90.00
_cell.angle_gamma   90.00
#
_symmetry.space_group_name_H-M   'P 1'
#
loop_
_entity.id
_entity.type
_entity.pdbx_description
1 polymer ?
#
loop_
_entity_poly.entity_id
_entity_poly.type
_entity_poly.pdbx_seq_one_letter_code
_entity_poly.pdbx_strand_id
1 'polypeptide(L)'
;MAAEQTPQQRGASVDLFNDNNSNNNSSIVNYDSTTPTTNTNIRRNSMAITAITTNESDKKTPIPSTPTTDSKSRKDSHEKEQQADTFLTRHPWLMGWNSEDWWPCWIGLFLFAMVAIAVRHDIPAAHFESWSSNPFDSLHGTGNFDLLVLFPLQGLLVWLALWASGVKAWKQFPQGYLVVYVLSFLSKWLAAQKSIKSASLGDSIWAILFGAVLRNAMGGKALPDGRSKPLTPWLKVAQQTELYIAISLVLLCIDFTALKPLAPRALFVSWIDTPTLFVVVAILGVSWLKIDLQTAMIMSGATFICGSSAAIALSASLGAGSKADLPIAIISVFTIPSIIALPYIAKAIGISAKVAGAWFGGCVDSTGAVIAAATIFGDSGNVAVETSAVVKMVQNVLIGPISVGVAIVWTKREERRTRALHSSLEDETLRSKTDFKPIPYGTMLWARFPKFVLGFILTAILFNTVVPSEDRATVSTFSFMVGEWFSTMSFVSIGLGLQFHELRRDARLLLKLMALYALAQLVDILSTLGLAYVAFELF
;
A
#
# COMPACT_ATOMS: atom_id res chain seq x y z
N MET A 1 -15.29 -30.75 -47.79
CA MET A 1 -16.59 -30.10 -48.01
C MET A 1 -16.85 -29.26 -46.77
N ALA A 2 -16.51 -27.95 -46.71
CA ALA A 2 -17.14 -26.79 -47.38
C ALA A 2 -18.67 -26.79 -47.12
N ALA A 3 -19.38 -25.75 -46.70
CA ALA A 3 -19.18 -24.32 -46.41
C ALA A 3 -20.40 -23.92 -45.52
N GLU A 4 -20.34 -22.96 -44.59
CA GLU A 4 -20.82 -21.57 -44.74
C GLU A 4 -22.22 -21.40 -45.39
N GLN A 5 -23.17 -20.73 -44.68
CA GLN A 5 -24.06 -19.63 -45.16
C GLN A 5 -25.40 -19.52 -44.40
N THR A 6 -25.65 -18.30 -43.88
CA THR A 6 -26.91 -17.60 -43.57
C THR A 6 -27.72 -17.32 -44.88
N PRO A 7 -28.81 -16.49 -44.96
CA PRO A 7 -29.84 -16.01 -44.03
C PRO A 7 -31.30 -15.95 -44.64
N GLN A 8 -32.24 -15.35 -43.87
CA GLN A 8 -33.29 -14.39 -44.29
C GLN A 8 -34.71 -14.80 -44.79
N GLN A 9 -35.68 -14.10 -44.15
CA GLN A 9 -36.93 -13.49 -44.66
C GLN A 9 -38.23 -14.29 -44.86
N ARG A 10 -39.26 -13.86 -44.11
CA ARG A 10 -40.68 -13.62 -44.48
C ARG A 10 -41.40 -13.11 -43.21
N GLY A 11 -42.32 -12.15 -43.16
CA GLY A 11 -43.02 -11.31 -44.12
C GLY A 11 -44.10 -10.54 -43.33
N ALA A 12 -44.43 -9.34 -43.82
CA ALA A 12 -45.38 -8.32 -43.33
C ALA A 12 -46.78 -8.78 -42.85
N SER A 13 -47.44 -7.96 -42.00
CA SER A 13 -48.85 -7.48 -42.01
C SER A 13 -49.11 -6.71 -40.68
N VAL A 14 -49.06 -5.38 -40.61
CA VAL A 14 -50.16 -4.39 -40.72
C VAL A 14 -51.47 -4.81 -40.05
N ASP A 15 -51.85 -4.12 -38.95
CA ASP A 15 -53.23 -3.69 -38.69
C ASP A 15 -53.27 -2.46 -37.76
N LEU A 16 -54.15 -1.53 -38.11
CA LEU A 16 -54.47 -0.23 -37.53
C LEU A 16 -55.64 -0.33 -36.53
N PHE A 17 -55.75 0.64 -35.61
CA PHE A 17 -56.92 1.21 -34.88
C PHE A 17 -56.43 1.64 -33.48
N ASN A 18 -56.03 2.89 -33.23
CA ASN A 18 -56.80 4.14 -33.08
C ASN A 18 -57.91 4.07 -32.02
N ASP A 19 -57.68 4.72 -30.87
CA ASP A 19 -58.73 5.50 -30.20
C ASP A 19 -58.15 6.64 -29.34
N ASN A 20 -58.77 7.81 -29.50
CA ASN A 20 -58.49 9.12 -28.94
C ASN A 20 -59.43 9.42 -27.75
N ASN A 21 -58.92 10.08 -26.70
CA ASN A 21 -59.49 11.29 -26.06
C ASN A 21 -58.68 11.61 -24.78
N SER A 22 -58.01 12.75 -24.64
CA SER A 22 -58.53 14.08 -24.22
C SER A 22 -59.28 14.01 -22.86
N ASN A 23 -59.07 14.86 -21.84
CA ASN A 23 -58.67 16.25 -21.83
C ASN A 23 -58.31 16.72 -20.39
N ASN A 24 -57.37 17.66 -20.30
CA ASN A 24 -57.31 18.87 -19.46
C ASN A 24 -57.17 18.87 -17.91
N ASN A 25 -56.13 19.64 -17.51
CA ASN A 25 -56.05 20.68 -16.46
C ASN A 25 -56.31 20.27 -15.00
N SER A 26 -55.63 20.76 -13.97
CA SER A 26 -54.63 21.83 -13.80
C SER A 26 -54.33 21.82 -12.29
N SER A 27 -53.07 21.83 -11.89
CA SER A 27 -52.70 22.32 -10.55
C SER A 27 -51.22 22.67 -10.53
N ILE A 28 -50.99 23.97 -10.63
CA ILE A 28 -49.79 24.71 -10.29
C ILE A 28 -49.42 24.36 -8.84
N VAL A 29 -48.22 23.83 -8.62
CA VAL A 29 -47.56 23.87 -7.32
C VAL A 29 -46.12 24.33 -7.55
N ASN A 30 -45.87 25.55 -7.09
CA ASN A 30 -44.55 26.16 -6.96
C ASN A 30 -43.62 25.21 -6.19
N TYR A 31 -42.49 24.83 -6.80
CA TYR A 31 -41.35 24.37 -6.03
C TYR A 31 -40.43 25.55 -5.79
N ASP A 32 -40.54 26.07 -4.57
CA ASP A 32 -39.61 27.04 -4.01
C ASP A 32 -38.18 26.55 -4.13
N SER A 33 -37.35 27.45 -4.62
CA SER A 33 -35.90 27.42 -4.55
C SER A 33 -35.45 27.41 -3.09
N THR A 34 -35.16 26.24 -2.55
CA THR A 34 -34.34 26.11 -1.34
C THR A 34 -32.92 25.71 -1.71
N THR A 35 -32.09 26.76 -1.79
CA THR A 35 -30.64 26.78 -1.56
C THR A 35 -30.13 25.60 -0.72
N PRO A 36 -29.13 24.83 -1.18
CA PRO A 36 -28.34 24.02 -0.27
C PRO A 36 -27.45 24.98 0.52
N THR A 37 -27.69 25.08 1.83
CA THR A 37 -26.77 25.76 2.75
C THR A 37 -25.48 24.97 2.81
N THR A 38 -24.50 25.42 2.03
CA THR A 38 -23.13 24.96 2.04
C THR A 38 -22.51 25.29 3.40
N ASN A 39 -22.49 24.30 4.29
CA ASN A 39 -21.70 24.39 5.52
C ASN A 39 -20.25 24.09 5.14
N THR A 40 -19.51 25.13 4.73
CA THR A 40 -18.08 25.06 4.43
C THR A 40 -17.28 24.88 5.72
N ASN A 41 -17.17 23.63 6.16
CA ASN A 41 -16.06 23.18 6.99
C ASN A 41 -15.06 22.47 6.09
N ILE A 42 -14.04 23.20 5.65
CA ILE A 42 -12.83 22.61 5.04
C ILE A 42 -12.14 21.80 6.14
N ARG A 43 -12.51 20.53 6.26
CA ARG A 43 -11.69 19.54 6.97
C ARG A 43 -10.43 19.32 6.13
N ARG A 44 -9.27 19.54 6.75
CA ARG A 44 -8.01 18.98 6.28
C ARG A 44 -8.20 17.48 6.11
N ASN A 45 -8.14 16.99 4.88
CA ASN A 45 -7.92 15.56 4.62
C ASN A 45 -6.45 15.28 4.94
N SER A 46 -6.16 15.05 6.22
CA SER A 46 -5.09 14.14 6.63
C SER A 46 -5.54 12.70 6.36
N MET A 47 -4.58 11.78 6.22
CA MET A 47 -4.80 10.36 5.99
C MET A 47 -6.05 9.83 6.74
N ALA A 48 -7.00 9.28 5.98
CA ALA A 48 -8.29 8.93 6.54
C ALA A 48 -8.28 7.48 7.04
N ILE A 49 -8.02 7.32 8.35
CA ILE A 49 -8.57 6.19 9.12
C ILE A 49 -10.09 6.36 9.17
N THR A 50 -10.82 5.29 8.83
CA THR A 50 -12.29 5.24 8.73
C THR A 50 -12.95 5.68 10.04
N ALA A 51 -13.52 6.89 10.07
CA ALA A 51 -14.30 7.39 11.20
C ALA A 51 -15.74 6.89 11.12
N ILE A 52 -16.13 6.00 12.03
CA ILE A 52 -17.53 5.65 12.29
C ILE A 52 -18.12 6.73 13.21
N THR A 53 -19.15 7.45 12.74
CA THR A 53 -19.97 8.34 13.56
C THR A 53 -21.31 7.68 13.84
N THR A 54 -21.58 7.35 15.10
CA THR A 54 -22.93 7.06 15.60
C THR A 54 -23.45 8.31 16.31
N ASN A 55 -24.57 8.86 15.83
CA ASN A 55 -25.30 9.95 16.46
C ASN A 55 -26.11 9.40 17.63
N GLU A 56 -25.88 9.93 18.83
CA GLU A 56 -26.81 9.82 19.95
C GLU A 56 -27.23 11.24 20.34
N SER A 57 -28.52 11.50 20.20
CA SER A 57 -29.22 12.71 20.62
C SER A 57 -29.50 12.63 22.12
N ASP A 58 -29.16 13.65 22.91
CA ASP A 58 -29.98 13.95 24.09
C ASP A 58 -29.90 15.40 24.63
N LYS A 59 -31.10 15.99 24.65
CA LYS A 59 -31.76 16.95 25.56
C LYS A 59 -30.98 18.07 26.30
N LYS A 60 -31.50 19.28 26.08
CA LYS A 60 -31.33 20.51 26.87
C LYS A 60 -32.04 20.43 28.23
N THR A 61 -31.42 21.01 29.27
CA THR A 61 -32.10 21.65 30.41
C THR A 61 -31.25 22.81 30.95
N PRO A 62 -31.84 23.98 31.31
CA PRO A 62 -31.09 25.15 31.78
C PRO A 62 -30.95 25.19 33.31
N ILE A 63 -29.85 25.76 33.82
CA ILE A 63 -29.60 26.03 35.25
C ILE A 63 -29.47 27.55 35.45
N PRO A 64 -30.02 28.16 36.52
CA PRO A 64 -30.01 29.60 36.72
C PRO A 64 -28.73 30.13 37.39
N SER A 65 -28.49 31.42 37.18
CA SER A 65 -27.30 32.20 37.52
C SER A 65 -27.30 32.81 38.93
N THR A 66 -26.13 32.85 39.58
CA THR A 66 -25.71 33.93 40.50
C THR A 66 -24.16 34.02 40.61
N PRO A 67 -23.58 35.20 40.94
CA PRO A 67 -22.26 35.62 40.45
C PRO A 67 -21.11 35.58 41.49
N THR A 68 -19.90 35.94 41.00
CA THR A 68 -18.62 36.24 41.71
C THR A 68 -17.86 35.02 42.21
N THR A 69 -16.61 34.70 41.80
CA THR A 69 -15.38 35.49 41.96
C THR A 69 -14.22 34.84 41.15
N ASP A 70 -14.41 34.52 39.87
CA ASP A 70 -13.44 33.69 39.09
C ASP A 70 -12.90 34.30 37.80
N SER A 71 -13.22 35.57 37.51
CA SER A 71 -13.00 36.15 36.18
C SER A 71 -11.54 36.51 35.86
N LYS A 72 -10.64 36.60 36.85
CA LYS A 72 -9.21 36.91 36.64
C LYS A 72 -8.34 35.66 36.45
N SER A 73 -8.49 34.66 37.31
CA SER A 73 -7.81 33.35 37.20
C SER A 73 -8.16 32.61 35.90
N ARG A 74 -9.42 32.71 35.47
CA ARG A 74 -9.92 32.10 34.24
C ARG A 74 -9.49 32.85 32.98
N LYS A 75 -9.19 34.15 33.08
CA LYS A 75 -8.66 34.95 31.97
C LYS A 75 -7.18 34.67 31.70
N ASP A 76 -6.37 34.58 32.76
CA ASP A 76 -4.93 34.33 32.62
C ASP A 76 -4.63 32.89 32.14
N SER A 77 -5.49 31.92 32.48
CA SER A 77 -5.43 30.55 31.95
C SER A 77 -5.90 30.45 30.51
N HIS A 78 -7.00 31.13 30.14
CA HIS A 78 -7.46 31.19 28.75
C HIS A 78 -6.51 31.99 27.84
N GLU A 79 -5.83 33.03 28.31
CA GLU A 79 -4.83 33.75 27.52
C GLU A 79 -3.55 32.93 27.32
N LYS A 80 -3.14 32.10 28.31
CA LYS A 80 -2.03 31.16 28.15
C LYS A 80 -2.37 29.97 27.24
N GLU A 81 -3.58 29.42 27.32
CA GLU A 81 -4.08 28.41 26.38
C GLU A 81 -4.21 28.99 24.96
N GLN A 82 -4.76 30.20 24.80
CA GLN A 82 -4.84 30.86 23.50
C GLN A 82 -3.47 31.23 22.95
N GLN A 83 -2.51 31.67 23.76
CA GLN A 83 -1.14 31.94 23.29
C GLN A 83 -0.37 30.67 22.93
N ALA A 84 -0.55 29.57 23.68
CA ALA A 84 0.03 28.26 23.35
C ALA A 84 -0.56 27.67 22.06
N ASP A 85 -1.89 27.76 21.89
CA ASP A 85 -2.58 27.37 20.65
C ASP A 85 -2.21 28.28 19.48
N THR A 86 -1.94 29.57 19.72
CA THR A 86 -1.49 30.52 18.69
C THR A 86 -0.04 30.27 18.26
N PHE A 87 0.83 29.81 19.15
CA PHE A 87 2.22 29.48 18.80
C PHE A 87 2.30 28.20 17.95
N LEU A 88 1.58 27.15 18.35
CA LEU A 88 1.56 25.86 17.64
C LEU A 88 0.86 25.95 16.27
N THR A 89 -0.09 26.87 16.11
CA THR A 89 -0.73 27.15 14.81
C THR A 89 0.11 28.06 13.90
N ARG A 90 1.01 28.88 14.45
CA ARG A 90 1.92 29.77 13.69
C ARG A 90 3.12 29.06 13.07
N HIS A 91 3.52 27.90 13.57
CA HIS A 91 4.59 27.08 12.98
C HIS A 91 4.14 25.64 12.64
N PRO A 92 3.35 25.44 11.56
CA PRO A 92 2.84 24.13 11.15
C PRO A 92 3.93 23.08 10.88
N TRP A 93 5.17 23.52 10.61
CA TRP A 93 6.30 22.64 10.33
C TRP A 93 6.86 21.93 11.58
N LEU A 94 6.73 22.53 12.77
CA LEU A 94 7.18 21.95 14.04
C LEU A 94 6.21 20.85 14.53
N MET A 95 4.91 20.99 14.24
CA MET A 95 3.91 19.92 14.47
C MET A 95 3.85 18.90 13.32
N GLY A 96 4.53 19.15 12.20
CA GLY A 96 4.57 18.24 11.06
C GLY A 96 5.25 16.90 11.40
N TRP A 97 6.14 16.87 12.38
CA TRP A 97 6.95 15.68 12.71
C TRP A 97 6.19 14.64 13.55
N ASN A 98 5.08 15.04 14.16
CA ASN A 98 4.15 14.16 14.89
C ASN A 98 2.89 13.83 14.07
N SER A 99 2.90 14.06 12.76
CA SER A 99 1.82 13.54 11.91
C SER A 99 1.95 12.03 11.71
N GLU A 100 0.83 11.34 11.53
CA GLU A 100 0.75 9.89 11.26
C GLU A 100 1.79 9.42 10.22
N ASP A 101 2.02 10.23 9.18
CA ASP A 101 2.95 9.95 8.09
C ASP A 101 4.44 9.79 8.48
N TRP A 102 4.88 10.33 9.63
CA TRP A 102 6.28 10.29 10.07
C TRP A 102 6.59 9.15 11.03
N TRP A 103 5.57 8.58 11.67
CA TRP A 103 5.73 7.45 12.57
C TRP A 103 6.43 6.23 11.94
N PRO A 104 6.19 5.88 10.66
CA PRO A 104 7.00 4.86 10.01
C PRO A 104 8.51 5.16 10.02
N CYS A 105 8.91 6.42 9.79
CA CYS A 105 10.30 6.83 9.81
C CYS A 105 10.91 6.65 11.20
N TRP A 106 10.22 7.13 12.24
CA TRP A 106 10.73 7.08 13.61
C TRP A 106 10.87 5.65 14.11
N ILE A 107 9.85 4.81 13.87
CA ILE A 107 9.88 3.39 14.25
C ILE A 107 10.99 2.68 13.48
N GLY A 108 11.09 2.88 12.16
CA GLY A 108 12.10 2.23 11.33
C GLY A 108 13.53 2.61 11.70
N LEU A 109 13.81 3.91 11.91
CA LEU A 109 15.13 4.39 12.33
C LEU A 109 15.52 3.90 13.73
N PHE A 110 14.56 3.86 14.66
CA PHE A 110 14.78 3.34 15.99
C PHE A 110 15.13 1.85 15.96
N LEU A 111 14.37 1.05 15.20
CA LEU A 111 14.62 -0.38 15.04
C LEU A 111 15.93 -0.65 14.29
N PHE A 112 16.27 0.14 13.27
CA PHE A 112 17.56 0.06 12.60
C PHE A 112 18.72 0.31 13.56
N ALA A 113 18.63 1.35 14.39
CA ALA A 113 19.65 1.63 15.41
C ALA A 113 19.77 0.48 16.42
N MET A 114 18.64 -0.08 16.88
CA MET A 114 18.65 -1.26 17.74
C MET A 114 19.30 -2.46 17.09
N VAL A 115 19.01 -2.74 15.82
CA VAL A 115 19.64 -3.84 15.08
C VAL A 115 21.15 -3.62 14.94
N ALA A 116 21.59 -2.42 14.58
CA ALA A 116 23.01 -2.10 14.49
C ALA A 116 23.74 -2.28 15.83
N ILE A 117 23.10 -1.89 16.94
CA ILE A 117 23.63 -2.11 18.30
C ILE A 117 23.64 -3.61 18.64
N ALA A 118 22.57 -4.33 18.32
CA ALA A 118 22.45 -5.76 18.59
C ALA A 118 23.55 -6.57 17.87
N VAL A 119 23.80 -6.28 16.59
CA VAL A 119 24.87 -6.91 15.82
C VAL A 119 26.24 -6.61 16.43
N ARG A 120 26.48 -5.37 16.86
CA ARG A 120 27.73 -4.98 17.52
C ARG A 120 27.97 -5.68 18.87
N HIS A 121 26.90 -6.15 19.51
CA HIS A 121 26.97 -6.93 20.75
C HIS A 121 26.87 -8.45 20.50
N ASP A 122 27.10 -8.91 19.26
CA ASP A 122 27.04 -10.32 18.85
C ASP A 122 25.70 -10.99 19.15
N ILE A 123 24.60 -10.22 19.19
CA ILE A 123 23.26 -10.76 19.35
C ILE A 123 22.81 -11.29 17.98
N PRO A 124 22.55 -12.60 17.83
CA PRO A 124 22.19 -13.19 16.55
C PRO A 124 20.80 -12.71 16.10
N ALA A 125 20.58 -12.71 14.79
CA ALA A 125 19.24 -12.45 14.26
C ALA A 125 18.30 -13.62 14.59
N ALA A 126 17.11 -13.28 15.08
CA ALA A 126 16.03 -14.25 15.25
C ALA A 126 15.72 -14.89 13.88
N HIS A 127 15.67 -16.22 13.82
CA HIS A 127 15.32 -16.93 12.60
C HIS A 127 14.34 -18.05 12.90
N PHE A 128 13.39 -18.24 11.99
CA PHE A 128 12.48 -19.37 12.00
C PHE A 128 13.18 -20.59 11.41
N GLU A 129 13.39 -21.63 12.20
CA GLU A 129 13.92 -22.90 11.72
C GLU A 129 12.90 -23.59 10.81
N SER A 130 13.37 -24.18 9.70
CA SER A 130 12.49 -24.94 8.81
C SER A 130 12.22 -26.33 9.36
N TRP A 131 10.96 -26.74 9.39
CA TRP A 131 10.54 -28.07 9.84
C TRP A 131 10.25 -29.00 8.65
N SER A 132 10.13 -30.31 8.88
CA SER A 132 9.76 -31.30 7.85
C SER A 132 8.66 -32.23 8.30
N SER A 133 8.90 -32.98 9.37
CA SER A 133 8.00 -34.02 9.88
C SER A 133 7.20 -33.56 11.08
N ASN A 134 7.83 -32.83 12.01
CA ASN A 134 7.18 -32.30 13.20
C ASN A 134 7.23 -30.76 13.19
N PRO A 135 6.08 -30.07 13.16
CA PRO A 135 6.04 -28.61 13.11
C PRO A 135 6.51 -27.94 14.41
N PHE A 136 6.55 -28.68 15.52
CA PHE A 136 7.08 -28.15 16.78
C PHE A 136 8.60 -28.08 16.82
N ASP A 137 9.30 -28.79 15.93
CA ASP A 137 10.76 -28.74 15.85
C ASP A 137 11.26 -27.32 15.55
N SER A 138 10.49 -26.54 14.77
CA SER A 138 10.84 -25.15 14.48
C SER A 138 10.77 -24.21 15.70
N LEU A 139 10.12 -24.64 16.79
CA LEU A 139 9.90 -23.83 18.00
C LEU A 139 10.93 -24.11 19.10
N HIS A 140 11.80 -25.10 18.92
CA HIS A 140 12.79 -25.51 19.93
C HIS A 140 14.13 -24.77 19.82
N GLY A 141 14.39 -24.07 18.71
CA GLY A 141 15.61 -23.28 18.51
C GLY A 141 15.71 -22.07 19.44
N THR A 142 16.92 -21.71 19.87
CA THR A 142 17.19 -20.56 20.74
C THR A 142 16.75 -19.23 20.12
N GLY A 143 16.77 -19.11 18.79
CA GLY A 143 16.28 -17.92 18.06
C GLY A 143 14.77 -17.66 18.21
N ASN A 144 13.99 -18.62 18.71
CA ASN A 144 12.56 -18.41 18.99
C ASN A 144 12.33 -17.54 20.23
N PHE A 145 13.25 -17.53 21.19
CA PHE A 145 13.15 -16.66 22.35
C PHE A 145 13.31 -15.18 21.97
N ASP A 146 14.12 -14.88 20.95
CA ASP A 146 14.28 -13.52 20.43
C ASP A 146 13.00 -13.01 19.76
N LEU A 147 12.17 -13.91 19.18
CA LEU A 147 10.85 -13.55 18.67
C LEU A 147 9.88 -13.11 19.78
N LEU A 148 10.01 -13.68 20.99
CA LEU A 148 9.23 -13.27 22.16
C LEU A 148 9.59 -11.87 22.65
N VAL A 149 10.78 -11.37 22.29
CA VAL A 149 11.20 -9.98 22.57
C VAL A 149 10.78 -9.05 21.43
N LEU A 150 10.97 -9.48 20.17
CA LEU A 150 10.64 -8.70 18.98
C LEU A 150 9.15 -8.35 18.93
N PHE A 151 8.29 -9.31 19.26
CA PHE A 151 6.83 -9.14 19.23
C PHE A 151 6.31 -7.99 20.11
N PRO A 152 6.51 -8.00 21.44
CA PRO A 152 6.02 -6.92 22.30
C PRO A 152 6.69 -5.60 21.96
N LEU A 153 7.95 -5.60 21.50
CA LEU A 153 8.64 -4.40 21.07
C LEU A 153 7.97 -3.74 19.84
N GLN A 154 7.74 -4.51 18.77
CA GLN A 154 7.06 -4.00 17.57
C GLN A 154 5.64 -3.51 17.89
N GLY A 155 4.90 -4.27 18.69
CA GLY A 155 3.57 -3.90 19.15
C GLY A 155 3.56 -2.62 19.97
N LEU A 156 4.50 -2.49 20.91
CA LEU A 156 4.66 -1.29 21.74
C LEU A 156 4.95 -0.05 20.90
N LEU A 157 5.88 -0.15 19.94
CA LEU A 157 6.24 0.98 19.08
C LEU A 157 5.05 1.47 18.24
N VAL A 158 4.27 0.55 17.67
CA VAL A 158 3.06 0.90 16.91
C VAL A 158 1.99 1.44 17.85
N TRP A 159 1.82 0.87 19.03
CA TRP A 159 0.85 1.35 20.02
C TRP A 159 1.15 2.78 20.48
N LEU A 160 2.42 3.09 20.74
CA LEU A 160 2.89 4.44 21.06
C LEU A 160 2.65 5.42 19.90
N ALA A 161 2.88 4.98 18.66
CA ALA A 161 2.60 5.80 17.48
C ALA A 161 1.11 6.15 17.34
N LEU A 162 0.23 5.17 17.56
CA LEU A 162 -1.23 5.37 17.52
C LEU A 162 -1.73 6.27 18.66
N TRP A 163 -1.14 6.13 19.85
CA TRP A 163 -1.41 7.00 20.98
C TRP A 163 -1.00 8.45 20.69
N ALA A 164 0.23 8.67 20.22
CA ALA A 164 0.79 9.99 19.97
C ALA A 164 0.14 10.70 18.76
N SER A 165 -0.39 9.92 17.82
CA SER A 165 -1.17 10.41 16.68
C SER A 165 -2.64 10.70 17.05
N GLY A 166 -3.10 10.36 18.26
CA GLY A 166 -4.45 10.63 18.73
C GLY A 166 -5.54 9.76 18.09
N VAL A 167 -5.19 8.56 17.63
CA VAL A 167 -6.13 7.66 16.95
C VAL A 167 -7.23 7.19 17.91
N LYS A 168 -8.49 7.27 17.46
CA LYS A 168 -9.63 6.77 18.25
C LYS A 168 -9.49 5.27 18.49
N ALA A 169 -9.84 4.82 19.70
CA ALA A 169 -9.71 3.42 20.14
C ALA A 169 -8.27 2.86 20.20
N TRP A 170 -7.23 3.69 20.28
CA TRP A 170 -5.84 3.25 20.51
C TRP A 170 -5.67 2.32 21.73
N LYS A 171 -6.51 2.47 22.77
CA LYS A 171 -6.54 1.58 23.95
C LYS A 171 -6.93 0.14 23.62
N GLN A 172 -7.66 -0.08 22.54
CA GLN A 172 -8.12 -1.40 22.10
C GLN A 172 -7.13 -2.07 21.13
N PHE A 173 -6.08 -1.36 20.70
CA PHE A 173 -5.07 -1.87 19.78
C PHE A 173 -4.38 -3.15 20.23
N PRO A 174 -3.95 -3.33 21.49
CA PRO A 174 -3.23 -4.54 21.89
C PRO A 174 -4.00 -5.84 21.63
N GLN A 175 -5.34 -5.80 21.75
CA GLN A 175 -6.19 -6.96 21.49
C GLN A 175 -6.21 -7.32 20.00
N GLY A 176 -6.35 -6.32 19.12
CA GLY A 176 -6.30 -6.55 17.67
C GLY A 176 -4.91 -6.91 17.18
N TYR A 177 -3.88 -6.28 17.74
CA TYR A 177 -2.49 -6.55 17.40
C TYR A 177 -2.11 -8.00 17.72
N LEU A 178 -2.56 -8.54 18.85
CA LEU A 178 -2.35 -9.95 19.20
C LEU A 178 -2.92 -10.87 18.12
N VAL A 179 -4.14 -10.60 17.63
CA VAL A 179 -4.76 -11.39 16.57
C VAL A 179 -3.99 -11.28 15.25
N VAL A 180 -3.65 -10.06 14.83
CA VAL A 180 -2.87 -9.83 13.59
C VAL A 180 -1.52 -10.55 13.67
N TYR A 181 -0.85 -10.46 14.80
CA TYR A 181 0.44 -11.11 14.99
C TYR A 181 0.35 -12.63 15.03
N VAL A 182 -0.64 -13.21 15.74
CA VAL A 182 -0.84 -14.66 15.74
C VAL A 182 -1.05 -15.19 14.33
N LEU A 183 -1.85 -14.48 13.51
CA LEU A 183 -2.03 -14.86 12.10
C LEU A 183 -0.73 -14.72 11.30
N SER A 184 0.06 -13.67 11.52
CA SER A 184 1.39 -13.51 10.88
C SER A 184 2.36 -14.61 11.29
N PHE A 185 2.39 -14.97 12.57
CA PHE A 185 3.19 -16.06 13.11
C PHE A 185 2.79 -17.39 12.46
N LEU A 186 1.49 -17.71 12.42
CA LEU A 186 0.98 -18.91 11.75
C LEU A 186 1.36 -18.94 10.26
N SER A 187 1.34 -17.79 9.60
CA SER A 187 1.72 -17.66 8.19
C SER A 187 3.20 -17.97 7.96
N LYS A 188 4.09 -17.38 8.76
CA LYS A 188 5.54 -17.66 8.69
C LYS A 188 5.86 -19.09 9.12
N TRP A 189 5.18 -19.61 10.14
CA TRP A 189 5.36 -20.97 10.63
C TRP A 189 4.98 -22.01 9.58
N LEU A 190 3.89 -21.82 8.84
CA LEU A 190 3.53 -22.70 7.73
C LEU A 190 4.45 -22.53 6.53
N ALA A 191 4.87 -21.30 6.21
CA ALA A 191 5.84 -21.05 5.16
C ALA A 191 7.22 -21.68 5.46
N ALA A 192 7.54 -21.94 6.73
CA ALA A 192 8.78 -22.58 7.15
C ALA A 192 8.83 -24.11 6.88
N GLN A 193 7.71 -24.75 6.50
CA GLN A 193 7.67 -26.18 6.17
C GLN A 193 8.52 -26.47 4.93
N LYS A 194 9.47 -27.43 4.99
CA LYS A 194 10.43 -27.70 3.90
C LYS A 194 9.76 -27.93 2.54
N SER A 195 8.64 -28.65 2.48
CA SER A 195 7.88 -28.88 1.23
C SER A 195 7.18 -27.63 0.69
N ILE A 196 6.69 -26.76 1.58
CA ILE A 196 6.02 -25.50 1.22
C ILE A 196 7.07 -24.45 0.83
N LYS A 197 8.21 -24.45 1.52
CA LYS A 197 9.41 -23.66 1.20
C LYS A 197 9.99 -24.05 -0.15
N SER A 198 10.03 -25.35 -0.48
CA SER A 198 10.42 -25.83 -1.82
C SER A 198 9.37 -25.52 -2.91
N ALA A 199 8.10 -25.38 -2.53
CA ALA A 199 7.04 -24.90 -3.42
C ALA A 199 6.96 -23.35 -3.49
N SER A 200 7.87 -22.65 -2.80
CA SER A 200 7.98 -21.18 -2.77
C SER A 200 6.69 -20.42 -2.43
N LEU A 201 5.78 -21.03 -1.68
CA LEU A 201 4.64 -20.31 -1.13
C LEU A 201 5.14 -19.34 -0.05
N GLY A 202 5.22 -18.06 -0.39
CA GLY A 202 5.58 -16.99 0.54
C GLY A 202 4.62 -16.90 1.71
N ASP A 203 5.13 -16.45 2.85
CA ASP A 203 4.35 -16.13 4.06
C ASP A 203 3.25 -15.09 3.80
N SER A 204 3.44 -14.21 2.81
CA SER A 204 2.46 -13.22 2.35
C SER A 204 1.12 -13.81 1.90
N ILE A 205 1.13 -14.97 1.23
CA ILE A 205 -0.09 -15.62 0.72
C ILE A 205 -0.90 -16.21 1.87
N TRP A 206 -0.22 -16.90 2.78
CA TRP A 206 -0.84 -17.42 4.00
C TRP A 206 -1.40 -16.28 4.86
N ALA A 207 -0.67 -15.17 4.96
CA ALA A 207 -1.11 -13.99 5.70
C ALA A 207 -2.39 -13.39 5.14
N ILE A 208 -2.45 -13.16 3.81
CA ILE A 208 -3.67 -12.66 3.14
C ILE A 208 -4.82 -13.66 3.30
N LEU A 209 -4.54 -14.97 3.10
CA LEU A 209 -5.56 -16.01 3.20
C LEU A 209 -6.15 -16.07 4.62
N PHE A 210 -5.33 -16.09 5.66
CA PHE A 210 -5.79 -16.11 7.05
C PHE A 210 -6.53 -14.85 7.45
N GLY A 211 -6.04 -13.67 7.03
CA GLY A 211 -6.76 -12.42 7.22
C GLY A 211 -8.15 -12.46 6.56
N ALA A 212 -8.23 -12.95 5.32
CA ALA A 212 -9.48 -13.06 4.58
C ALA A 212 -10.43 -14.10 5.22
N VAL A 213 -9.91 -15.26 5.64
CA VAL A 213 -10.70 -16.29 6.34
C VAL A 213 -11.29 -15.71 7.63
N LEU A 214 -10.47 -15.04 8.45
CA LEU A 214 -10.95 -14.40 9.69
C LEU A 214 -12.00 -13.33 9.40
N ARG A 215 -11.76 -12.46 8.40
CA ARG A 215 -12.70 -11.42 7.99
C ARG A 215 -14.05 -11.98 7.52
N ASN A 216 -14.05 -13.06 6.77
CA ASN A 216 -15.28 -13.69 6.28
C ASN A 216 -15.98 -14.52 7.37
N ALA A 217 -15.23 -15.10 8.32
CA ALA A 217 -15.79 -15.73 9.52
C ALA A 217 -16.49 -14.71 10.44
N MET A 218 -15.95 -13.49 10.55
CA MET A 218 -16.51 -12.41 11.37
C MET A 218 -17.54 -11.52 10.65
N GLY A 219 -17.55 -11.53 9.30
CA GLY A 219 -18.26 -10.53 8.48
C GLY A 219 -19.78 -10.54 8.58
N GLY A 220 -20.38 -11.65 9.05
CA GLY A 220 -21.83 -11.81 9.15
C GLY A 220 -22.56 -11.64 7.80
N LYS A 221 -23.89 -11.52 7.84
CA LYS A 221 -24.69 -11.22 6.64
C LYS A 221 -24.40 -9.79 6.13
N ALA A 222 -24.30 -9.64 4.81
CA ALA A 222 -24.15 -8.35 4.15
C ALA A 222 -25.27 -7.37 4.55
N LEU A 223 -24.96 -6.07 4.62
CA LEU A 223 -25.97 -5.05 4.83
C LEU A 223 -26.93 -4.98 3.63
N PRO A 224 -28.13 -4.38 3.80
CA PRO A 224 -29.09 -4.18 2.71
C PRO A 224 -28.52 -3.44 1.48
N ASP A 225 -27.50 -2.59 1.68
CA ASP A 225 -26.76 -1.87 0.62
C ASP A 225 -25.68 -2.75 -0.07
N GLY A 226 -25.61 -4.05 0.25
CA GLY A 226 -24.60 -4.98 -0.28
C GLY A 226 -23.17 -4.72 0.23
N ARG A 227 -22.97 -3.74 1.12
CA ARG A 227 -21.71 -3.49 1.82
C ARG A 227 -21.59 -4.40 3.03
N SER A 228 -20.37 -4.64 3.45
CA SER A 228 -20.12 -5.46 4.62
C SER A 228 -20.07 -4.66 5.91
N LYS A 229 -20.29 -5.36 7.02
CA LYS A 229 -20.14 -4.75 8.34
C LYS A 229 -18.70 -4.24 8.54
N PRO A 230 -18.54 -3.05 9.14
CA PRO A 230 -17.21 -2.59 9.52
C PRO A 230 -16.58 -3.59 10.49
N LEU A 231 -15.24 -3.69 10.47
CA LEU A 231 -14.53 -4.48 11.48
C LEU A 231 -14.85 -3.95 12.88
N THR A 232 -14.78 -4.83 13.88
CA THR A 232 -14.85 -4.42 15.27
C THR A 232 -13.77 -3.38 15.58
N PRO A 233 -14.03 -2.36 16.42
CA PRO A 233 -13.08 -1.26 16.63
C PRO A 233 -11.68 -1.72 17.06
N TRP A 234 -11.59 -2.75 17.90
CA TRP A 234 -10.32 -3.34 18.37
C TRP A 234 -9.51 -4.01 17.24
N LEU A 235 -10.16 -4.62 16.25
CA LEU A 235 -9.47 -5.24 15.11
C LEU A 235 -9.22 -4.21 14.01
N LYS A 236 -10.13 -3.24 13.84
CA LYS A 236 -9.97 -2.16 12.86
C LYS A 236 -8.78 -1.27 13.18
N VAL A 237 -8.57 -0.95 14.46
CA VAL A 237 -7.42 -0.12 14.88
C VAL A 237 -6.09 -0.85 14.70
N ALA A 238 -6.09 -2.20 14.69
CA ALA A 238 -4.91 -3.01 14.40
C ALA A 238 -4.67 -3.24 12.90
N GLN A 239 -5.66 -2.97 12.05
CA GLN A 239 -5.57 -3.12 10.59
C GLN A 239 -4.77 -1.95 9.95
N GLN A 240 -3.50 -1.83 10.32
CA GLN A 240 -2.61 -0.71 9.94
C GLN A 240 -1.73 -1.06 8.73
N THR A 241 -2.36 -1.39 7.59
CA THR A 241 -1.68 -1.87 6.37
C THR A 241 -0.55 -0.95 5.91
N GLU A 242 -0.84 0.35 5.79
CA GLU A 242 0.10 1.36 5.29
C GLU A 242 1.27 1.58 6.25
N LEU A 243 0.99 1.72 7.56
CA LEU A 243 2.00 1.92 8.60
C LEU A 243 2.99 0.75 8.62
N TYR A 244 2.50 -0.49 8.61
CA TYR A 244 3.35 -1.68 8.66
C TYR A 244 4.27 -1.79 7.43
N ILE A 245 3.73 -1.62 6.21
CA ILE A 245 4.57 -1.65 4.99
C ILE A 245 5.57 -0.49 4.99
N ALA A 246 5.15 0.71 5.40
CA ALA A 246 6.04 1.86 5.45
C ALA A 246 7.22 1.65 6.43
N ILE A 247 6.98 1.06 7.60
CA ILE A 247 8.05 0.69 8.55
C ILE A 247 9.00 -0.33 7.92
N SER A 248 8.45 -1.37 7.27
CA SER A 248 9.25 -2.39 6.56
C SER A 248 10.15 -1.76 5.49
N LEU A 249 9.66 -0.75 4.78
CA LEU A 249 10.43 -0.06 3.74
C LEU A 249 11.55 0.80 4.32
N VAL A 250 11.31 1.48 5.44
CA VAL A 250 12.35 2.27 6.12
C VAL A 250 13.50 1.38 6.57
N LEU A 251 13.21 0.15 7.00
CA LEU A 251 14.22 -0.85 7.44
C LEU A 251 15.03 -1.49 6.30
N LEU A 252 14.72 -1.19 5.03
CA LEU A 252 15.45 -1.74 3.90
C LEU A 252 16.84 -1.11 3.79
N CYS A 253 17.87 -1.86 4.20
CA CYS A 253 19.27 -1.44 4.14
C CYS A 253 19.85 -1.69 2.74
N ILE A 254 20.23 -0.62 2.05
CA ILE A 254 20.87 -0.71 0.73
C ILE A 254 22.38 -0.52 0.87
N ASP A 255 23.18 -1.50 0.45
CA ASP A 255 24.64 -1.40 0.43
C ASP A 255 25.15 -0.80 -0.90
N PHE A 256 25.74 0.40 -0.85
CA PHE A 256 26.28 1.05 -2.03
C PHE A 256 27.51 0.35 -2.61
N THR A 257 28.25 -0.41 -1.81
CA THR A 257 29.43 -1.14 -2.27
C THR A 257 29.05 -2.33 -3.14
N ALA A 258 28.04 -3.10 -2.71
CA ALA A 258 27.45 -4.18 -3.50
C ALA A 258 26.76 -3.66 -4.77
N LEU A 259 26.19 -2.44 -4.71
CA LEU A 259 25.59 -1.80 -5.88
C LEU A 259 26.62 -1.38 -6.92
N LYS A 260 27.74 -0.75 -6.54
CA LYS A 260 28.67 -0.09 -7.50
C LYS A 260 29.02 -0.87 -8.77
N PRO A 261 29.44 -2.15 -8.73
CA PRO A 261 29.88 -2.86 -9.93
C PRO A 261 28.72 -3.27 -10.86
N LEU A 262 27.54 -3.54 -10.29
CA LEU A 262 26.36 -4.03 -11.01
C LEU A 262 25.36 -2.89 -11.30
N ALA A 263 25.47 -1.75 -10.62
CA ALA A 263 24.53 -0.64 -10.62
C ALA A 263 24.31 -0.04 -12.00
N PRO A 264 25.32 0.23 -12.86
CA PRO A 264 25.05 0.83 -14.16
C PRO A 264 24.17 -0.06 -15.04
N ARG A 265 24.43 -1.37 -15.02
CA ARG A 265 23.67 -2.38 -15.79
C ARG A 265 22.29 -2.61 -15.18
N ALA A 266 22.21 -2.71 -13.85
CA ALA A 266 20.95 -2.80 -13.12
C ALA A 266 20.06 -1.57 -13.32
N LEU A 267 20.63 -0.37 -13.29
CA LEU A 267 19.95 0.88 -13.59
C LEU A 267 19.43 0.87 -15.02
N PHE A 268 20.24 0.45 -15.99
CA PHE A 268 19.80 0.37 -17.39
C PHE A 268 18.56 -0.52 -17.55
N VAL A 269 18.56 -1.72 -16.94
CA VAL A 269 17.39 -2.62 -16.99
C VAL A 269 16.19 -1.99 -16.28
N SER A 270 16.31 -1.69 -14.98
CA SER A 270 15.16 -1.28 -14.17
C SER A 270 14.64 0.12 -14.50
N TRP A 271 15.49 1.09 -14.83
CA TRP A 271 15.07 2.48 -15.06
C TRP A 271 14.55 2.74 -16.47
N ILE A 272 14.77 1.83 -17.41
CA ILE A 272 14.13 1.89 -18.73
C ILE A 272 12.82 1.10 -18.70
N ASP A 273 12.86 -0.14 -18.23
CA ASP A 273 11.70 -1.04 -18.28
C ASP A 273 10.56 -0.54 -17.39
N THR A 274 10.85 -0.34 -16.09
CA THR A 274 9.83 -0.04 -15.08
C THR A 274 9.06 1.25 -15.37
N PRO A 275 9.68 2.43 -15.64
CA PRO A 275 8.91 3.63 -15.93
C PRO A 275 8.14 3.55 -17.24
N THR A 276 8.69 2.88 -18.25
CA THR A 276 8.05 2.70 -19.56
C THR A 276 6.78 1.85 -19.41
N LEU A 277 6.91 0.67 -18.80
CA LEU A 277 5.78 -0.22 -18.57
C LEU A 277 4.76 0.37 -17.60
N PHE A 278 5.22 1.11 -16.57
CA PHE A 278 4.34 1.83 -15.66
C PHE A 278 3.35 2.72 -16.42
N VAL A 279 3.85 3.54 -17.35
CA VAL A 279 3.03 4.45 -18.16
C VAL A 279 2.17 3.67 -19.14
N VAL A 280 2.75 2.73 -19.89
CA VAL A 280 2.05 1.97 -20.94
C VAL A 280 0.87 1.19 -20.35
N VAL A 281 1.08 0.45 -19.26
CA VAL A 281 0.03 -0.36 -18.65
C VAL A 281 -1.01 0.47 -17.93
N ALA A 282 -0.63 1.60 -17.31
CA ALA A 282 -1.62 2.53 -16.78
C ALA A 282 -2.54 3.07 -17.89
N ILE A 283 -1.97 3.39 -19.07
CA ILE A 283 -2.75 3.80 -20.24
C ILE A 283 -3.63 2.66 -20.75
N LEU A 284 -3.09 1.45 -20.91
CA LEU A 284 -3.82 0.27 -21.38
C LEU A 284 -4.99 -0.09 -20.45
N GLY A 285 -4.79 -0.03 -19.14
CA GLY A 285 -5.84 -0.28 -18.14
C GLY A 285 -7.01 0.70 -18.28
N VAL A 286 -6.71 1.98 -18.56
CA VAL A 286 -7.74 3.02 -18.76
C VAL A 286 -8.40 2.92 -20.13
N SER A 287 -7.62 2.75 -21.21
CA SER A 287 -8.12 2.80 -22.58
C SER A 287 -8.84 1.53 -23.01
N TRP A 288 -8.26 0.36 -22.69
CA TRP A 288 -8.76 -0.93 -23.16
C TRP A 288 -9.75 -1.55 -22.17
N LEU A 289 -9.39 -1.59 -20.89
CA LEU A 289 -10.19 -2.26 -19.86
C LEU A 289 -11.17 -1.32 -19.14
N LYS A 290 -11.10 -0.01 -19.42
CA LYS A 290 -11.95 1.03 -18.82
C LYS A 290 -11.91 0.99 -17.28
N ILE A 291 -10.72 0.76 -16.72
CA ILE A 291 -10.46 0.86 -15.29
C ILE A 291 -10.25 2.33 -14.94
N ASP A 292 -10.61 2.76 -13.73
CA ASP A 292 -10.35 4.13 -13.31
C ASP A 292 -8.84 4.41 -13.21
N LEU A 293 -8.44 5.63 -13.55
CA LEU A 293 -7.03 6.00 -13.67
C LEU A 293 -6.22 5.77 -12.38
N GLN A 294 -6.82 5.99 -11.20
CA GLN A 294 -6.11 5.75 -9.94
C GLN A 294 -5.81 4.25 -9.76
N THR A 295 -6.81 3.39 -9.89
CA THR A 295 -6.62 1.93 -9.78
C THR A 295 -5.67 1.41 -10.86
N ALA A 296 -5.76 1.92 -12.10
CA ALA A 296 -4.85 1.52 -13.18
C ALA A 296 -3.39 1.90 -12.90
N MET A 297 -3.12 3.10 -12.37
CA MET A 297 -1.76 3.50 -11.97
C MET A 297 -1.27 2.71 -10.76
N ILE A 298 -2.11 2.47 -9.76
CA ILE A 298 -1.77 1.66 -8.59
C ILE A 298 -1.44 0.23 -9.02
N MET A 299 -2.27 -0.38 -9.87
CA MET A 299 -2.05 -1.72 -10.41
C MET A 299 -0.75 -1.80 -11.22
N SER A 300 -0.53 -0.82 -12.10
CA SER A 300 0.68 -0.75 -12.92
C SER A 300 1.94 -0.65 -12.05
N GLY A 301 1.97 0.26 -11.08
CA GLY A 301 3.14 0.36 -10.19
C GLY A 301 3.30 -0.83 -9.25
N ALA A 302 2.19 -1.48 -8.87
CA ALA A 302 2.23 -2.73 -8.12
C ALA A 302 2.92 -3.83 -8.94
N THR A 303 2.60 -3.96 -10.23
CA THR A 303 3.24 -4.95 -11.12
C THR A 303 4.73 -4.65 -11.33
N PHE A 304 5.12 -3.43 -11.73
CA PHE A 304 6.47 -3.21 -12.29
C PHE A 304 7.55 -2.73 -11.32
N ILE A 305 7.25 -2.48 -10.05
CA ILE A 305 8.23 -1.90 -9.11
C ILE A 305 8.62 -2.92 -8.05
N CYS A 306 7.80 -3.05 -7.00
CA CYS A 306 8.11 -3.85 -5.82
C CYS A 306 6.86 -4.48 -5.21
N GLY A 307 5.81 -4.63 -6.02
CA GLY A 307 4.57 -5.20 -5.55
C GLY A 307 3.81 -4.28 -4.61
N SER A 308 3.60 -4.77 -3.39
CA SER A 308 2.70 -4.14 -2.42
C SER A 308 3.15 -2.77 -1.96
N SER A 309 4.46 -2.60 -1.80
CA SER A 309 5.07 -1.34 -1.37
C SER A 309 4.82 -0.20 -2.34
N ALA A 310 4.88 -0.46 -3.65
CA ALA A 310 4.57 0.53 -4.67
C ALA A 310 3.08 0.84 -4.74
N ALA A 311 2.21 -0.17 -4.57
CA ALA A 311 0.77 0.03 -4.55
C ALA A 311 0.35 1.02 -3.45
N ILE A 312 0.91 0.87 -2.24
CA ILE A 312 0.67 1.77 -1.10
C ILE A 312 1.28 3.16 -1.35
N ALA A 313 2.53 3.24 -1.82
CA ALA A 313 3.17 4.52 -2.08
C ALA A 313 2.40 5.35 -3.13
N LEU A 314 1.89 4.68 -4.17
CA LEU A 314 1.08 5.29 -5.22
C LEU A 314 -0.32 5.64 -4.73
N SER A 315 -0.98 4.77 -3.95
CA SER A 315 -2.29 5.07 -3.39
C SER A 315 -2.23 6.30 -2.47
N ALA A 316 -1.18 6.42 -1.65
CA ALA A 316 -0.92 7.62 -0.85
C ALA A 316 -0.71 8.86 -1.73
N SER A 317 0.14 8.75 -2.77
CA SER A 317 0.42 9.84 -3.71
C SER A 317 -0.84 10.31 -4.47
N LEU A 318 -1.80 9.41 -4.69
CA LEU A 318 -3.06 9.66 -5.39
C LEU A 318 -4.22 10.05 -4.46
N GLY A 319 -4.03 9.96 -3.13
CA GLY A 319 -5.10 10.13 -2.15
C GLY A 319 -6.19 9.06 -2.24
N ALA A 320 -5.80 7.81 -2.49
CA ALA A 320 -6.69 6.70 -2.82
C ALA A 320 -6.34 5.40 -2.05
N GLY A 321 -6.06 5.50 -0.74
CA GLY A 321 -5.56 4.39 0.09
C GLY A 321 -6.29 3.05 -0.07
N SER A 322 -7.63 3.06 -0.05
CA SER A 322 -8.45 1.84 -0.16
C SER A 322 -8.41 1.15 -1.53
N LYS A 323 -7.86 1.79 -2.57
CA LYS A 323 -7.76 1.20 -3.91
C LYS A 323 -6.51 0.31 -4.08
N ALA A 324 -5.61 0.28 -3.10
CA ALA A 324 -4.41 -0.57 -3.14
C ALA A 324 -4.68 -2.02 -2.76
N ASP A 325 -5.65 -2.28 -1.88
CA ASP A 325 -5.88 -3.61 -1.28
C ASP A 325 -6.08 -4.71 -2.34
N LEU A 326 -6.91 -4.43 -3.36
CA LEU A 326 -7.22 -5.39 -4.41
C LEU A 326 -6.02 -5.66 -5.36
N PRO A 327 -5.33 -4.64 -5.91
CA PRO A 327 -4.04 -4.83 -6.59
C PRO A 327 -3.05 -5.67 -5.79
N ILE A 328 -2.87 -5.38 -4.50
CA ILE A 328 -1.91 -6.10 -3.63
C ILE A 328 -2.29 -7.57 -3.49
N ALA A 329 -3.58 -7.87 -3.32
CA ALA A 329 -4.07 -9.24 -3.24
C ALA A 329 -3.81 -10.01 -4.54
N ILE A 330 -4.07 -9.38 -5.69
CA ILE A 330 -3.86 -10.00 -7.01
C ILE A 330 -2.37 -10.33 -7.20
N ILE A 331 -1.46 -9.35 -7.08
CA ILE A 331 -0.03 -9.61 -7.30
C ILE A 331 0.52 -10.69 -6.37
N SER A 332 0.04 -10.76 -5.13
CA SER A 332 0.54 -11.72 -4.14
C SER A 332 0.22 -13.16 -4.54
N VAL A 333 -0.97 -13.38 -5.12
CA VAL A 333 -1.36 -14.70 -5.65
C VAL A 333 -0.58 -15.03 -6.92
N PHE A 334 -0.39 -14.06 -7.81
CA PHE A 334 0.27 -14.27 -9.09
C PHE A 334 1.82 -14.25 -9.02
N THR A 335 2.41 -13.87 -7.88
CA THR A 335 3.86 -13.97 -7.69
C THR A 335 4.31 -15.43 -7.57
N ILE A 336 3.48 -16.33 -7.03
CA ILE A 336 3.83 -17.75 -6.77
C ILE A 336 4.29 -18.47 -8.05
N PRO A 337 3.51 -18.46 -9.15
CA PRO A 337 3.90 -19.19 -10.34
C PRO A 337 5.22 -18.66 -10.93
N SER A 338 5.47 -17.35 -10.84
CA SER A 338 6.69 -16.72 -11.35
C SER A 338 7.96 -17.22 -10.66
N ILE A 339 7.91 -17.46 -9.34
CA ILE A 339 9.08 -17.96 -8.57
C ILE A 339 9.53 -19.33 -9.09
N ILE A 340 8.57 -20.17 -9.46
CA ILE A 340 8.85 -21.54 -9.92
C ILE A 340 9.17 -21.52 -11.41
N ALA A 341 8.34 -20.86 -12.22
CA ALA A 341 8.43 -20.92 -13.68
C ALA A 341 9.73 -20.30 -14.21
N LEU A 342 10.11 -19.10 -13.73
CA LEU A 342 11.23 -18.35 -14.31
C LEU A 342 12.59 -19.08 -14.17
N PRO A 343 12.95 -19.67 -13.02
CA PRO A 343 14.20 -20.43 -12.90
C PRO A 343 14.27 -21.65 -13.81
N TYR A 344 13.17 -22.39 -13.97
CA TYR A 344 13.13 -23.54 -14.87
C TYR A 344 13.21 -23.11 -16.34
N ILE A 345 12.54 -22.01 -16.71
CA ILE A 345 12.65 -21.45 -18.05
C ILE A 345 14.09 -21.00 -18.31
N ALA A 346 14.71 -20.27 -17.38
CA ALA A 346 16.10 -19.82 -17.47
C ALA A 346 17.09 -20.99 -17.66
N LYS A 347 16.90 -22.09 -16.92
CA LYS A 347 17.67 -23.32 -17.10
C LYS A 347 17.46 -23.96 -18.47
N ALA A 348 16.21 -24.04 -18.92
CA ALA A 348 15.87 -24.65 -20.20
C ALA A 348 16.44 -23.87 -21.40
N ILE A 349 16.48 -22.55 -21.32
CA ILE A 349 17.07 -21.69 -22.37
C ILE A 349 18.60 -21.53 -22.24
N GLY A 350 19.20 -22.00 -21.14
CA GLY A 350 20.66 -22.01 -20.95
C GLY A 350 21.29 -20.62 -20.75
N ILE A 351 20.56 -19.65 -20.18
CA ILE A 351 21.10 -18.30 -19.93
C ILE A 351 22.09 -18.28 -18.76
N SER A 352 23.06 -17.37 -18.82
CA SER A 352 24.10 -17.21 -17.80
C SER A 352 23.51 -16.73 -16.45
N ALA A 353 24.18 -17.05 -15.34
CA ALA A 353 23.69 -16.73 -14.00
C ALA A 353 23.47 -15.23 -13.76
N LYS A 354 24.28 -14.36 -14.39
CA LYS A 354 24.14 -12.91 -14.31
C LYS A 354 22.87 -12.43 -15.02
N VAL A 355 22.60 -12.94 -16.23
CA VAL A 355 21.38 -12.60 -16.98
C VAL A 355 20.15 -13.15 -16.27
N ALA A 356 20.20 -14.39 -15.80
CA ALA A 356 19.12 -14.99 -15.01
C ALA A 356 18.83 -14.18 -13.75
N GLY A 357 19.87 -13.82 -12.99
CA GLY A 357 19.72 -12.96 -11.81
C GLY A 357 19.12 -11.60 -12.14
N ALA A 358 19.61 -10.92 -13.17
CA ALA A 358 19.05 -9.64 -13.59
C ALA A 358 17.59 -9.74 -14.06
N TRP A 359 17.26 -10.83 -14.74
CA TRP A 359 15.89 -11.11 -15.18
C TRP A 359 14.95 -11.32 -14.00
N PHE A 360 15.28 -12.22 -13.06
CA PHE A 360 14.45 -12.45 -11.87
C PHE A 360 14.32 -11.18 -11.02
N GLY A 361 15.41 -10.43 -10.88
CA GLY A 361 15.45 -9.18 -10.15
C GLY A 361 14.57 -8.09 -10.76
N GLY A 362 14.37 -8.09 -12.08
CA GLY A 362 13.52 -7.11 -12.75
C GLY A 362 12.02 -7.47 -12.73
N CYS A 363 11.66 -8.74 -12.87
CA CYS A 363 10.26 -9.11 -13.13
C CYS A 363 9.53 -9.88 -12.01
N VAL A 364 10.19 -10.23 -10.89
CA VAL A 364 9.50 -10.90 -9.77
C VAL A 364 9.06 -9.87 -8.72
N ASP A 365 7.77 -9.80 -8.42
CA ASP A 365 7.13 -8.69 -7.69
C ASP A 365 7.33 -8.69 -6.16
N SER A 366 8.31 -9.45 -5.65
CA SER A 366 8.65 -9.49 -4.22
C SER A 366 10.13 -9.79 -4.01
N THR A 367 10.79 -9.02 -3.15
CA THR A 367 12.22 -9.20 -2.86
C THR A 367 12.54 -10.60 -2.35
N GLY A 368 11.74 -11.17 -1.45
CA GLY A 368 11.94 -12.55 -0.98
C GLY A 368 11.72 -13.59 -2.08
N ALA A 369 10.72 -13.36 -2.93
CA ALA A 369 10.39 -14.23 -4.07
C ALA A 369 11.50 -14.25 -5.13
N VAL A 370 12.13 -13.10 -5.40
CA VAL A 370 13.27 -12.96 -6.31
C VAL A 370 14.44 -13.84 -5.85
N ILE A 371 14.81 -13.72 -4.57
CA ILE A 371 15.92 -14.48 -3.99
C ILE A 371 15.62 -15.99 -4.00
N ALA A 372 14.37 -16.37 -3.71
CA ALA A 372 13.94 -17.76 -3.81
C ALA A 372 14.09 -18.29 -5.26
N ALA A 373 13.62 -17.54 -6.26
CA ALA A 373 13.77 -17.90 -7.67
C ALA A 373 15.24 -18.06 -8.07
N ALA A 374 16.09 -17.10 -7.70
CA ALA A 374 17.53 -17.16 -7.96
C ALA A 374 18.20 -18.35 -7.25
N THR A 375 17.75 -18.70 -6.05
CA THR A 375 18.25 -19.88 -5.31
C THR A 375 17.84 -21.18 -6.01
N ILE A 376 16.61 -21.27 -6.53
CA ILE A 376 16.13 -22.44 -7.31
C ILE A 376 16.93 -22.58 -8.62
N PHE A 377 17.35 -21.47 -9.22
CA PHE A 377 18.25 -21.51 -10.37
C PHE A 377 19.57 -22.20 -10.01
N GLY A 378 20.10 -22.00 -8.81
CA GLY A 378 21.14 -22.86 -8.23
C GLY A 378 22.43 -22.85 -9.02
N ASP A 379 23.08 -21.69 -9.11
CA ASP A 379 24.41 -21.53 -9.69
C ASP A 379 25.52 -21.75 -8.65
N SER A 380 26.66 -22.29 -9.06
CA SER A 380 27.75 -22.70 -8.15
C SER A 380 28.40 -21.56 -7.33
N GLY A 381 28.02 -20.30 -7.56
CA GLY A 381 28.60 -19.11 -6.91
C GLY A 381 27.59 -18.13 -6.33
N ASN A 382 26.29 -18.46 -6.26
CA ASN A 382 25.22 -17.53 -5.84
C ASN A 382 25.19 -16.20 -6.63
N VAL A 383 25.76 -16.18 -7.83
CA VAL A 383 25.84 -15.00 -8.69
C VAL A 383 24.45 -14.54 -9.12
N ALA A 384 23.54 -15.49 -9.36
CA ALA A 384 22.15 -15.16 -9.68
C ALA A 384 21.46 -14.48 -8.49
N VAL A 385 21.73 -14.94 -7.27
CA VAL A 385 21.17 -14.37 -6.04
C VAL A 385 21.68 -12.95 -5.82
N GLU A 386 22.99 -12.73 -5.90
CA GLU A 386 23.58 -11.39 -5.74
C GLU A 386 23.10 -10.42 -6.82
N THR A 387 23.11 -10.85 -8.08
CA THR A 387 22.68 -9.99 -9.20
C THR A 387 21.19 -9.65 -9.09
N SER A 388 20.34 -10.62 -8.75
CA SER A 388 18.90 -10.40 -8.60
C SER A 388 18.57 -9.49 -7.43
N ALA A 389 19.28 -9.62 -6.31
CA ALA A 389 19.17 -8.72 -5.16
C ALA A 389 19.48 -7.27 -5.57
N VAL A 390 20.59 -7.06 -6.28
CA VAL A 390 21.03 -5.74 -6.73
C VAL A 390 20.02 -5.12 -7.70
N VAL A 391 19.60 -5.84 -8.74
CA VAL A 391 18.62 -5.33 -9.71
C VAL A 391 17.31 -4.97 -9.03
N LYS A 392 16.80 -5.85 -8.15
CA LYS A 392 15.57 -5.57 -7.42
C LYS A 392 15.71 -4.37 -6.47
N MET A 393 16.84 -4.22 -5.78
CA MET A 393 17.06 -3.05 -4.92
C MET A 393 17.05 -1.75 -5.74
N VAL A 394 17.71 -1.73 -6.90
CA VAL A 394 17.72 -0.57 -7.80
C VAL A 394 16.31 -0.23 -8.29
N GLN A 395 15.49 -1.25 -8.59
CA GLN A 395 14.09 -1.08 -8.93
C GLN A 395 13.26 -0.55 -7.76
N ASN A 396 13.48 -1.05 -6.54
CA ASN A 396 12.80 -0.57 -5.32
C ASN A 396 13.07 0.92 -5.06
N VAL A 397 14.25 1.44 -5.44
CA VAL A 397 14.57 2.87 -5.33
C VAL A 397 13.65 3.74 -6.21
N LEU A 398 13.09 3.20 -7.30
CA LEU A 398 12.17 3.93 -8.19
C LEU A 398 10.84 4.32 -7.52
N ILE A 399 10.46 3.69 -6.40
CA ILE A 399 9.24 4.07 -5.66
C ILE A 399 9.26 5.57 -5.36
N GLY A 400 10.38 6.10 -4.88
CA GLY A 400 10.51 7.52 -4.51
C GLY A 400 10.25 8.47 -5.70
N PRO A 401 11.07 8.41 -6.77
CA PRO A 401 10.89 9.26 -7.95
C PRO A 401 9.52 9.10 -8.63
N ILE A 402 9.01 7.87 -8.77
CA ILE A 402 7.71 7.62 -9.41
C ILE A 402 6.58 8.19 -8.54
N SER A 403 6.58 7.97 -7.22
CA SER A 403 5.59 8.54 -6.31
C SER A 403 5.58 10.07 -6.36
N VAL A 404 6.76 10.71 -6.39
CA VAL A 404 6.87 12.17 -6.57
C VAL A 404 6.27 12.59 -7.91
N GLY A 405 6.66 11.94 -9.01
CA GLY A 405 6.16 12.23 -10.34
C GLY A 405 4.64 12.11 -10.43
N VAL A 406 4.07 11.05 -9.86
CA VAL A 406 2.63 10.81 -9.80
C VAL A 406 1.93 11.85 -8.93
N ALA A 407 2.46 12.18 -7.74
CA ALA A 407 1.90 13.23 -6.88
C ALA A 407 1.88 14.59 -7.58
N ILE A 408 2.95 14.92 -8.32
CA ILE A 408 3.06 16.12 -9.16
C ILE A 408 1.99 16.14 -10.25
N VAL A 409 1.90 15.09 -11.06
CA VAL A 409 0.96 15.00 -12.18
C VAL A 409 -0.48 15.02 -11.67
N TRP A 410 -0.77 14.29 -10.61
CA TRP A 410 -2.09 14.19 -10.02
C TRP A 410 -2.56 15.52 -9.44
N THR A 411 -1.69 16.21 -8.71
CA THR A 411 -1.95 17.55 -8.17
C THR A 411 -2.25 18.55 -9.28
N LYS A 412 -1.45 18.58 -10.36
CA LYS A 412 -1.71 19.43 -11.52
C LYS A 412 -3.05 19.12 -12.19
N ARG A 413 -3.40 17.84 -12.30
CA ARG A 413 -4.67 17.40 -12.90
C ARG A 413 -5.87 17.86 -12.07
N GLU A 414 -5.77 17.75 -10.75
CA GLU A 414 -6.82 18.16 -9.84
C GLU A 414 -6.98 19.68 -9.80
N GLU A 415 -5.89 20.44 -9.78
CA GLU A 415 -5.95 21.90 -9.90
C GLU A 415 -6.63 22.33 -11.20
N ARG A 416 -6.30 21.70 -12.34
CA ARG A 416 -6.96 22.00 -13.62
C ARG A 416 -8.45 21.68 -13.55
N ARG A 417 -8.83 20.58 -12.90
CA ARG A 417 -10.24 20.19 -12.72
C ARG A 417 -10.99 21.17 -11.83
N THR A 418 -10.40 21.58 -10.70
CA THR A 418 -11.01 22.55 -9.79
C THR A 418 -11.11 23.93 -10.43
N ARG A 419 -10.10 24.36 -11.20
CA ARG A 419 -10.17 25.60 -12.00
C ARG A 419 -11.25 25.53 -13.07
N ALA A 420 -11.35 24.43 -13.81
CA ALA A 420 -12.39 24.23 -14.81
C ALA A 420 -13.79 24.27 -14.18
N LEU A 421 -13.98 23.60 -13.03
CA LEU A 421 -15.23 23.60 -12.28
C LEU A 421 -15.58 25.02 -11.78
N HIS A 422 -14.60 25.75 -11.27
CA HIS A 422 -14.77 27.13 -10.83
C HIS A 422 -15.12 28.06 -12.00
N SER A 423 -14.55 27.83 -13.18
CA SER A 423 -14.87 28.60 -14.40
C SER A 423 -16.23 28.27 -14.99
N SER A 424 -16.79 27.07 -14.72
CA SER A 424 -18.13 26.67 -15.18
C SER A 424 -19.28 27.11 -14.27
N LEU A 425 -18.99 27.78 -13.15
CA LEU A 425 -20.03 28.38 -12.30
C LEU A 425 -20.64 29.58 -13.03
N GLU A 426 -21.92 29.49 -13.38
CA GLU A 426 -22.69 30.56 -14.05
C GLU A 426 -22.96 31.76 -13.15
N ASP A 427 -23.08 31.53 -11.84
CA ASP A 427 -23.42 32.57 -10.87
C ASP A 427 -22.17 33.34 -10.41
N GLU A 428 -22.03 34.56 -10.93
CA GLU A 428 -20.90 35.47 -10.68
C GLU A 428 -20.79 35.84 -9.19
N THR A 429 -21.90 35.80 -8.44
CA THR A 429 -21.93 36.11 -7.01
C THR A 429 -21.37 34.96 -6.15
N LEU A 430 -21.57 33.71 -6.56
CA LEU A 430 -20.96 32.53 -5.93
C LEU A 430 -19.48 32.43 -6.28
N ARG A 431 -19.12 32.73 -7.54
CA ARG A 431 -17.75 32.70 -8.05
C ARG A 431 -16.84 33.75 -7.42
N SER A 432 -17.38 34.92 -7.02
CA SER A 432 -16.61 35.94 -6.27
C SER A 432 -16.51 35.64 -4.77
N LYS A 433 -17.47 34.87 -4.20
CA LYS A 433 -17.42 34.41 -2.80
C LYS A 433 -16.51 33.19 -2.59
N THR A 434 -16.42 32.30 -3.57
CA THR A 434 -15.41 31.25 -3.58
C THR A 434 -14.08 31.85 -4.01
N ASP A 435 -13.39 32.47 -3.07
CA ASP A 435 -12.03 32.94 -3.25
C ASP A 435 -11.15 31.72 -3.57
N PHE A 436 -10.96 31.39 -4.86
CA PHE A 436 -10.08 30.30 -5.29
C PHE A 436 -8.65 30.72 -4.96
N LYS A 437 -8.22 30.48 -3.72
CA LYS A 437 -6.83 30.55 -3.35
C LYS A 437 -6.16 29.27 -3.84
N PRO A 438 -5.32 29.33 -4.90
CA PRO A 438 -4.52 28.18 -5.26
C PRO A 438 -3.67 27.82 -4.04
N ILE A 439 -3.87 26.61 -3.52
CA ILE A 439 -3.02 26.07 -2.48
C ILE A 439 -1.60 26.05 -3.08
N PRO A 440 -0.58 26.60 -2.40
CA PRO A 440 0.77 26.64 -2.95
C PRO A 440 1.22 25.24 -3.33
N TYR A 441 1.69 25.07 -4.57
CA TYR A 441 2.05 23.77 -5.13
C TYR A 441 2.98 22.96 -4.21
N GLY A 442 3.95 23.62 -3.57
CA GLY A 442 4.86 22.99 -2.62
C GLY A 442 4.16 22.39 -1.40
N THR A 443 3.11 23.05 -0.89
CA THR A 443 2.35 22.54 0.26
C THR A 443 1.49 21.32 -0.09
N MET A 444 0.91 21.29 -1.29
CA MET A 444 0.11 20.14 -1.75
C MET A 444 0.98 18.95 -2.14
N LEU A 445 2.14 19.21 -2.78
CA LEU A 445 3.14 18.19 -3.06
C LEU A 445 3.67 17.58 -1.76
N TRP A 446 4.03 18.41 -0.78
CA TRP A 446 4.50 17.94 0.53
C TRP A 446 3.42 17.14 1.27
N ALA A 447 2.15 17.56 1.19
CA ALA A 447 1.04 16.83 1.79
C ALA A 447 0.85 15.43 1.19
N ARG A 448 1.04 15.24 -0.12
CA ARG A 448 0.87 13.94 -0.81
C ARG A 448 2.11 13.07 -0.85
N PHE A 449 3.27 13.67 -0.68
CA PHE A 449 4.53 12.95 -0.74
C PHE A 449 4.60 11.89 0.37
N PRO A 450 4.95 10.62 0.07
CA PRO A 450 5.09 9.57 1.08
C PRO A 450 6.34 9.82 1.95
N LYS A 451 6.16 10.36 3.16
CA LYS A 451 7.28 10.79 4.02
C LYS A 451 8.18 9.65 4.46
N PHE A 452 7.69 8.40 4.52
CA PHE A 452 8.50 7.21 4.80
C PHE A 452 9.67 7.04 3.82
N VAL A 453 9.57 7.56 2.59
CA VAL A 453 10.67 7.54 1.61
C VAL A 453 11.89 8.29 2.13
N LEU A 454 11.70 9.36 2.91
CA LEU A 454 12.81 10.08 3.55
C LEU A 454 13.47 9.23 4.64
N GLY A 455 12.67 8.51 5.43
CA GLY A 455 13.17 7.57 6.43
C GLY A 455 14.01 6.46 5.80
N PHE A 456 13.56 5.91 4.67
CA PHE A 456 14.31 4.94 3.88
C PHE A 456 15.64 5.51 3.34
N ILE A 457 15.63 6.70 2.72
CA ILE A 457 16.86 7.35 2.24
C ILE A 457 17.82 7.61 3.40
N LEU A 458 17.32 8.11 4.53
CA LEU A 458 18.13 8.37 5.71
C LEU A 458 18.74 7.07 6.27
N THR A 459 17.96 6.00 6.35
CA THR A 459 18.46 4.68 6.79
C THR A 459 19.55 4.16 5.85
N ALA A 460 19.39 4.29 4.53
CA ALA A 460 20.41 3.91 3.58
C ALA A 460 21.72 4.73 3.75
N ILE A 461 21.61 6.05 3.99
CA ILE A 461 22.79 6.90 4.26
C ILE A 461 23.47 6.47 5.57
N LEU A 462 22.71 6.28 6.66
CA LEU A 462 23.24 5.88 7.95
C LEU A 462 23.87 4.49 7.89
N PHE A 463 23.24 3.54 7.20
CA PHE A 463 23.77 2.19 7.00
C PHE A 463 25.15 2.21 6.31
N ASN A 464 25.34 3.05 5.29
CA ASN A 464 26.62 3.12 4.58
C ASN A 464 27.69 3.98 5.28
N THR A 465 27.31 4.85 6.22
CA THR A 465 28.23 5.79 6.88
C THR A 465 28.60 5.41 8.31
N VAL A 466 27.64 4.88 9.07
CA VAL A 466 27.78 4.57 10.50
C VAL A 466 28.13 3.09 10.74
N VAL A 467 27.61 2.17 9.91
CA VAL A 467 27.84 0.73 10.10
C VAL A 467 29.19 0.33 9.48
N PRO A 468 30.10 -0.30 10.26
CA PRO A 468 31.35 -0.85 9.75
C PRO A 468 31.12 -1.82 8.60
N SER A 469 32.03 -1.85 7.62
CA SER A 469 31.85 -2.68 6.42
C SER A 469 31.72 -4.17 6.70
N GLU A 470 32.35 -4.65 7.77
CA GLU A 470 32.28 -6.05 8.22
C GLU A 470 30.89 -6.44 8.74
N ASP A 471 30.18 -5.51 9.39
CA ASP A 471 28.87 -5.77 10.00
C ASP A 471 27.69 -5.57 9.03
N ARG A 472 27.91 -4.92 7.89
CA ARG A 472 26.84 -4.50 6.96
C ARG A 472 25.97 -5.65 6.49
N ALA A 473 26.56 -6.80 6.16
CA ALA A 473 25.81 -7.97 5.70
C ALA A 473 24.84 -8.48 6.79
N THR A 474 25.33 -8.58 8.03
CA THR A 474 24.55 -9.04 9.18
C THR A 474 23.47 -8.03 9.56
N VAL A 475 23.81 -6.73 9.63
CA VAL A 475 22.85 -5.65 9.91
C VAL A 475 21.76 -5.58 8.85
N SER A 476 22.11 -5.73 7.56
CA SER A 476 21.15 -5.74 6.46
C SER A 476 20.19 -6.93 6.57
N THR A 477 20.71 -8.13 6.80
CA THR A 477 19.92 -9.36 6.95
C THR A 477 18.97 -9.27 8.14
N PHE A 478 19.46 -8.78 9.29
CA PHE A 478 18.66 -8.63 10.50
C PHE A 478 17.58 -7.54 10.30
N SER A 479 17.95 -6.37 9.76
CA SER A 479 16.97 -5.29 9.49
C SER A 479 15.89 -5.74 8.51
N PHE A 480 16.26 -6.51 7.47
CA PHE A 480 15.33 -7.11 6.53
C PHE A 480 14.36 -8.08 7.23
N MET A 481 14.86 -8.94 8.11
CA MET A 481 14.04 -9.89 8.89
C MET A 481 13.03 -9.16 9.79
N VAL A 482 13.44 -8.09 10.47
CA VAL A 482 12.52 -7.25 11.27
C VAL A 482 11.47 -6.58 10.39
N GLY A 483 11.87 -6.06 9.21
CA GLY A 483 10.94 -5.47 8.24
C GLY A 483 9.95 -6.49 7.69
N GLU A 484 10.39 -7.71 7.41
CA GLU A 484 9.55 -8.78 6.88
C GLU A 484 8.38 -9.11 7.81
N TRP A 485 8.58 -9.07 9.14
CA TRP A 485 7.49 -9.21 10.11
C TRP A 485 6.41 -8.15 9.98
N PHE A 486 6.80 -6.88 9.79
CA PHE A 486 5.84 -5.81 9.52
C PHE A 486 5.13 -6.03 8.18
N SER A 487 5.86 -6.45 7.14
CA SER A 487 5.24 -6.82 5.86
C SER A 487 4.20 -7.92 6.01
N THR A 488 4.48 -8.99 6.75
CA THR A 488 3.50 -10.07 7.03
C THR A 488 2.27 -9.55 7.78
N MET A 489 2.45 -8.69 8.79
CA MET A 489 1.33 -8.05 9.51
C MET A 489 0.47 -7.16 8.59
N SER A 490 1.10 -6.49 7.63
CA SER A 490 0.36 -5.75 6.61
C SER A 490 -0.44 -6.67 5.69
N PHE A 491 0.14 -7.79 5.24
CA PHE A 491 -0.56 -8.78 4.41
C PHE A 491 -1.75 -9.40 5.13
N VAL A 492 -1.64 -9.72 6.42
CA VAL A 492 -2.79 -10.11 7.26
C VAL A 492 -3.84 -8.99 7.27
N SER A 493 -3.41 -7.74 7.46
CA SER A 493 -4.30 -6.58 7.51
C SER A 493 -5.01 -6.30 6.17
N ILE A 494 -4.36 -6.59 5.04
CA ILE A 494 -4.97 -6.55 3.70
C ILE A 494 -6.01 -7.66 3.60
N GLY A 495 -5.66 -8.89 3.99
CA GLY A 495 -6.60 -10.01 4.07
C GLY A 495 -7.83 -9.67 4.92
N LEU A 496 -7.64 -9.00 6.05
CA LEU A 496 -8.72 -8.52 6.92
C LEU A 496 -9.67 -7.51 6.24
N GLY A 497 -9.24 -6.88 5.14
CA GLY A 497 -10.08 -6.02 4.30
C GLY A 497 -10.86 -6.79 3.23
N LEU A 498 -10.48 -8.03 2.89
CA LEU A 498 -11.05 -8.79 1.78
C LEU A 498 -12.31 -9.56 2.19
N GLN A 499 -13.42 -9.26 1.52
CA GLN A 499 -14.70 -9.97 1.68
C GLN A 499 -15.15 -10.64 0.40
N PHE A 500 -15.43 -11.94 0.47
CA PHE A 500 -15.76 -12.73 -0.72
C PHE A 500 -17.07 -12.30 -1.38
N HIS A 501 -18.04 -11.82 -0.60
CA HIS A 501 -19.30 -11.31 -1.16
C HIS A 501 -19.08 -10.01 -1.96
N GLU A 502 -18.30 -9.07 -1.42
CA GLU A 502 -17.96 -7.82 -2.13
C GLU A 502 -17.10 -8.11 -3.36
N LEU A 503 -16.14 -9.03 -3.22
CA LEU A 503 -15.30 -9.47 -4.32
C LEU A 503 -16.12 -10.11 -5.45
N ARG A 504 -17.17 -10.87 -5.10
CA ARG A 504 -18.09 -11.46 -6.07
C ARG A 504 -18.97 -10.41 -6.73
N ARG A 505 -19.41 -9.38 -6.00
CA ARG A 505 -20.15 -8.25 -6.57
C ARG A 505 -19.29 -7.48 -7.58
N ASP A 506 -18.02 -7.29 -7.23
CA ASP A 506 -17.05 -6.54 -8.03
C ASP A 506 -16.20 -7.48 -8.92
N ALA A 507 -16.70 -8.69 -9.21
CA ALA A 507 -15.98 -9.73 -9.96
C ALA A 507 -15.54 -9.26 -11.36
N ARG A 508 -16.32 -8.37 -11.99
CA ARG A 508 -15.93 -7.74 -13.28
C ARG A 508 -14.68 -6.89 -13.14
N LEU A 509 -14.53 -6.13 -12.06
CA LEU A 509 -13.33 -5.33 -11.82
C LEU A 509 -12.15 -6.23 -11.50
N LEU A 510 -12.34 -7.25 -10.66
CA LEU A 510 -11.32 -8.25 -10.36
C LEU A 510 -10.81 -8.93 -11.63
N LEU A 511 -11.70 -9.40 -12.51
CA LEU A 511 -11.31 -10.05 -13.75
C LEU A 511 -10.52 -9.11 -14.67
N LYS A 512 -10.93 -7.84 -14.76
CA LYS A 512 -10.19 -6.82 -15.51
C LYS A 512 -8.80 -6.59 -14.94
N LEU A 513 -8.67 -6.47 -13.62
CA LEU A 513 -7.36 -6.26 -12.97
C LEU A 513 -6.46 -7.49 -13.12
N MET A 514 -7.00 -8.70 -12.98
CA MET A 514 -6.24 -9.94 -13.24
C MET A 514 -5.79 -10.05 -14.70
N ALA A 515 -6.66 -9.69 -15.66
CA ALA A 515 -6.30 -9.67 -17.07
C ALA A 515 -5.22 -8.62 -17.37
N LEU A 516 -5.36 -7.42 -16.79
CA LEU A 516 -4.34 -6.37 -16.91
C LEU A 516 -3.01 -6.84 -16.35
N TYR A 517 -3.02 -7.44 -15.14
CA TYR A 517 -1.84 -8.00 -14.50
C TYR A 517 -1.18 -9.07 -15.37
N ALA A 518 -1.93 -10.07 -15.81
CA ALA A 518 -1.38 -11.19 -16.57
C ALA A 518 -0.73 -10.72 -17.87
N LEU A 519 -1.36 -9.77 -18.57
CA LEU A 519 -0.79 -9.16 -19.77
C LEU A 519 0.45 -8.32 -19.45
N ALA A 520 0.35 -7.47 -18.43
CA ALA A 520 1.45 -6.62 -17.95
C ALA A 520 2.68 -7.45 -17.57
N GLN A 521 2.47 -8.50 -16.78
CA GLN A 521 3.49 -9.42 -16.32
C GLN A 521 4.13 -10.19 -17.47
N LEU A 522 3.35 -10.63 -18.45
CA LEU A 522 3.89 -11.30 -19.62
C LEU A 522 4.81 -10.38 -20.42
N VAL A 523 4.39 -9.13 -20.62
CA VAL A 523 5.21 -8.12 -21.30
C VAL A 523 6.48 -7.85 -20.51
N ASP A 524 6.38 -7.68 -19.19
CA ASP A 524 7.51 -7.48 -18.27
C ASP A 524 8.54 -8.61 -18.38
N ILE A 525 8.08 -9.86 -18.27
CA ILE A 525 8.94 -11.03 -18.34
C ILE A 525 9.73 -11.04 -19.65
N LEU A 526 9.11 -10.66 -20.77
CA LEU A 526 9.76 -10.63 -22.07
C LEU A 526 10.70 -9.41 -22.24
N SER A 527 10.27 -8.22 -21.83
CA SER A 527 11.06 -6.99 -21.97
C SER A 527 12.26 -6.99 -21.03
N THR A 528 12.06 -7.38 -19.77
CA THR A 528 13.14 -7.53 -18.79
C THR A 528 14.16 -8.57 -19.24
N LEU A 529 13.74 -9.70 -19.83
CA LEU A 529 14.68 -10.71 -20.36
C LEU A 529 15.57 -10.10 -21.46
N GLY A 530 14.96 -9.38 -22.41
CA GLY A 530 15.69 -8.73 -23.49
C GLY A 530 16.70 -7.69 -22.98
N LEU A 531 16.27 -6.84 -22.03
CA LEU A 531 17.13 -5.83 -21.42
C LEU A 531 18.23 -6.46 -20.57
N ALA A 532 17.94 -7.51 -19.81
CA ALA A 532 18.91 -8.24 -19.00
C ALA A 532 19.98 -8.88 -19.90
N TYR A 533 19.59 -9.48 -21.02
CA TYR A 533 20.53 -10.03 -22.00
C TYR A 533 21.45 -8.93 -22.55
N VAL A 534 20.88 -7.81 -23.00
CA VAL A 534 21.66 -6.68 -23.50
C VAL A 534 22.63 -6.16 -22.44
N ALA A 535 22.16 -5.91 -21.22
CA ALA A 535 22.96 -5.27 -20.18
C ALA A 535 24.05 -6.16 -19.58
N PHE A 536 23.85 -7.48 -19.53
CA PHE A 536 24.75 -8.40 -18.81
C PHE A 536 25.55 -9.35 -19.70
N GLU A 537 25.16 -9.54 -20.98
CA GLU A 537 25.96 -10.28 -21.97
C GLU A 537 26.68 -9.35 -22.95
N LEU A 538 26.06 -8.26 -23.41
CA LEU A 538 26.61 -7.41 -24.48
C LEU A 538 27.45 -6.22 -23.96
N PHE A 539 27.25 -5.80 -22.70
CA PHE A 539 27.89 -4.62 -22.08
C PHE A 539 28.72 -4.97 -20.83
#